data_AF-A0A7X8U331-F1
#
_entry.id   AF-A0A7X8U331-F1
#
_cell.length_a   1.000
_cell.length_b   1.000
_cell.length_c   1.000
_cell.angle_alpha   90.00
_cell.angle_beta   90.00
_cell.angle_gamma   90.00
#
_symmetry.space_group_name_H-M   'P 1'
#
loop_
_entity.id
_entity.type
_entity.pdbx_description
1 polymer ?
#
loop_
_entity_poly.entity_id
_entity_poly.type
_entity_poly.pdbx_seq_one_letter_code
_entity_poly.pdbx_strand_id
1 'polypeptide(L)' 'MSTLNRNTWIEDVFDCLIKIEGAIFSLDDVYQFETHLSKLHPNNRNVKAKIRQQLQFLRDDGKLEFVNDYGTYRKLF' A
#
# COMPACT_ATOMS: atom_id res chain seq x y z
N MET A 1 1.92 -18.79 -17.33
CA MET A 1 2.88 -17.75 -16.89
C MET A 1 2.17 -16.39 -16.81
N SER A 2 1.51 -16.10 -15.70
CA SER A 2 0.71 -14.86 -15.56
C SER A 2 0.47 -14.47 -14.10
N THR A 3 1.49 -14.57 -13.26
CA THR A 3 1.43 -14.17 -11.82
C THR A 3 2.13 -12.84 -11.54
N LEU A 4 2.81 -12.26 -12.54
CA LEU A 4 3.75 -11.15 -12.36
C LEU A 4 3.12 -9.83 -11.85
N ASN A 5 1.86 -9.50 -12.17
CA ASN A 5 1.34 -8.15 -11.87
C ASN A 5 0.82 -7.92 -10.44
N ARG A 6 0.41 -8.96 -9.71
CA ARG A 6 -0.18 -8.78 -8.37
C ARG A 6 0.89 -8.67 -7.30
N ASN A 7 1.95 -9.48 -7.42
CA ASN A 7 3.02 -9.51 -6.44
C ASN A 7 3.83 -8.19 -6.46
N THR A 8 4.09 -7.62 -7.63
CA THR A 8 4.88 -6.38 -7.74
C THR A 8 4.22 -5.18 -7.04
N TRP A 9 2.92 -4.96 -7.23
CA TRP A 9 2.24 -3.84 -6.55
C TRP A 9 2.17 -4.02 -5.03
N ILE A 10 1.98 -5.25 -4.56
CA ILE A 10 1.97 -5.54 -3.11
C ILE A 10 3.35 -5.26 -2.53
N GLU A 11 4.40 -5.74 -3.18
CA GLU A 11 5.81 -5.51 -2.80
C GLU A 11 6.15 -4.02 -2.78
N ASP A 12 5.84 -3.29 -3.86
CA ASP A 12 6.16 -1.85 -3.97
C ASP A 12 5.39 -1.01 -2.92
N VAL A 13 4.13 -1.36 -2.62
CA VAL A 13 3.38 -0.70 -1.54
C VAL A 13 3.94 -1.10 -0.18
N PHE A 14 4.30 -2.36 0.03
CA PHE A 14 4.91 -2.82 1.28
C PHE A 14 6.23 -2.09 1.56
N ASP A 15 7.06 -1.89 0.54
CA ASP A 15 8.30 -1.11 0.65
C ASP A 15 8.05 0.35 1.03
N CYS A 16 6.93 0.94 0.58
CA CYS A 16 6.50 2.25 1.05
C CYS A 16 6.13 2.23 2.54
N LEU A 17 5.44 1.18 3.01
CA LEU A 17 5.06 1.05 4.41
C LEU A 17 6.28 0.89 5.33
N ILE A 18 7.32 0.19 4.91
CA ILE A 18 8.59 0.07 5.67
C ILE A 18 9.21 1.46 5.90
N LYS A 19 9.10 2.37 4.92
CA LYS A 19 9.68 3.73 4.97
C LYS A 19 8.90 4.70 5.86
N ILE A 20 7.63 4.42 6.15
CA ILE A 20 6.85 5.24 7.07
C ILE A 20 7.31 4.92 8.49
N GLU A 21 7.67 5.92 9.29
CA GLU A 21 8.09 5.67 10.67
C GLU A 21 6.91 5.28 11.56
N GLY A 22 7.20 4.46 12.58
CA GLY A 22 6.19 4.03 13.55
C GLY A 22 5.26 2.90 13.05
N ALA A 23 4.48 2.40 14.00
CA ALA A 23 3.58 1.27 13.77
C ALA A 23 2.21 1.68 13.22
N ILE A 24 1.80 2.95 13.34
CA ILE A 24 0.50 3.46 12.90
C ILE A 24 0.71 4.47 11.78
N PHE A 25 -0.08 4.36 10.71
CA PHE A 25 -0.03 5.29 9.59
C PHE A 25 -1.43 5.53 9.00
N SER A 26 -1.59 6.65 8.30
CA SER A 26 -2.80 7.03 7.57
C SER A 26 -2.68 6.75 6.08
N LEU A 27 -3.80 6.75 5.37
CA LEU A 27 -3.80 6.72 3.90
C LEU A 27 -2.97 7.87 3.29
N ASP A 28 -3.00 9.06 3.91
CA ASP A 28 -2.30 10.23 3.42
C ASP A 28 -0.78 10.08 3.50
N ASP A 29 -0.27 9.33 4.49
CA ASP A 29 1.16 8.99 4.59
C ASP A 29 1.59 8.11 3.42
N VAL A 30 0.76 7.14 3.03
CA VAL A 30 1.05 6.27 1.88
C VAL A 30 0.89 7.03 0.56
N TYR A 31 -0.05 7.98 0.48
CA TYR A 31 -0.25 8.80 -0.71
C TYR A 31 0.95 9.72 -1.02
N GLN A 32 1.84 10.00 -0.06
CA GLN A 32 3.10 10.70 -0.35
C GLN A 32 3.97 9.93 -1.36
N PHE A 33 3.79 8.62 -1.49
CA PHE A 33 4.50 7.76 -2.44
C PHE A 33 3.82 7.65 -3.81
N GLU A 34 2.70 8.35 -4.05
CA GLU A 34 1.94 8.27 -5.31
C GLU A 34 2.82 8.53 -6.54
N THR A 35 3.62 9.60 -6.52
CA THR A 35 4.52 9.93 -7.65
C THR A 35 5.58 8.85 -7.88
N HIS A 36 6.08 8.24 -6.81
CA HIS A 36 7.06 7.15 -6.90
C HIS A 36 6.42 5.89 -7.51
N LEU A 37 5.28 5.46 -6.98
CA LEU A 37 4.53 4.29 -7.46
C LEU A 37 4.02 4.50 -8.90
N SER A 38 3.66 5.72 -9.28
CA SER A 38 3.29 6.07 -10.65
C SER A 38 4.43 5.84 -11.64
N LYS A 39 5.68 6.16 -11.25
CA LYS A 39 6.87 5.90 -12.08
C LYS A 39 7.18 4.42 -12.23
N LEU A 40 6.98 3.62 -11.18
CA LEU A 40 7.13 2.16 -11.22
C LEU A 40 6.04 1.48 -12.05
N HIS A 41 4.85 2.08 -12.10
CA HIS A 41 3.68 1.54 -12.78
C HIS A 41 3.04 2.55 -13.75
N PRO A 42 3.74 2.95 -14.83
CA PRO A 42 3.36 4.08 -15.68
C PRO A 42 2.03 3.89 -16.43
N ASN A 43 1.56 2.65 -16.57
CA ASN A 43 0.29 2.34 -17.21
C ASN A 43 -0.93 2.50 -16.29
N ASN A 44 -0.74 2.72 -14.99
CA ASN A 44 -1.84 2.85 -14.03
C ASN A 44 -2.19 4.34 -13.80
N ARG A 45 -3.38 4.74 -14.26
CA ARG A 45 -3.88 6.11 -14.10
C ARG A 45 -4.58 6.36 -12.76
N ASN A 46 -4.76 5.34 -11.92
CA ASN A 46 -5.52 5.37 -10.68
C ASN A 46 -4.68 4.87 -9.49
N VAL A 47 -3.50 5.45 -9.27
CA VAL A 47 -2.51 4.99 -8.29
C VAL A 47 -3.07 4.94 -6.86
N LYS A 48 -3.76 6.00 -6.38
CA LYS A 48 -4.38 5.99 -5.04
C LYS A 48 -5.40 4.85 -4.86
N ALA A 49 -6.19 4.55 -5.88
CA ALA A 49 -7.14 3.44 -5.83
C ALA A 49 -6.41 2.10 -5.73
N LYS A 50 -5.29 1.96 -6.47
CA LYS A 50 -4.46 0.76 -6.43
C LYS A 50 -3.76 0.57 -5.10
N ILE A 51 -3.27 1.65 -4.47
CA ILE A 51 -2.74 1.66 -3.11
C ILE A 51 -3.78 1.12 -2.14
N ARG A 52 -5.00 1.69 -2.13
CA ARG A 52 -6.08 1.21 -1.24
C ARG A 52 -6.37 -0.28 -1.44
N GLN A 53 -6.39 -0.74 -2.69
CA GLN A 53 -6.55 -2.16 -3.00
C GLN A 53 -5.41 -3.01 -2.39
N GLN A 54 -4.15 -2.56 -2.46
CA GLN A 54 -3.03 -3.31 -1.89
C GLN A 54 -3.05 -3.33 -0.36
N LEU A 55 -3.43 -2.22 0.27
CA LEU A 55 -3.60 -2.15 1.73
C LEU A 55 -4.70 -3.11 2.22
N GLN A 56 -5.79 -3.23 1.46
CA GLN A 56 -6.84 -4.23 1.73
C GLN A 56 -6.29 -5.66 1.67
N PHE A 57 -5.50 -5.99 0.63
CA PHE A 57 -4.87 -7.32 0.55
C PHE A 57 -3.90 -7.58 1.69
N LEU A 58 -3.05 -6.61 2.04
CA LEU A 58 -2.10 -6.73 3.15
C LEU A 58 -2.80 -6.89 4.51
N ARG A 59 -3.94 -6.22 4.70
CA ARG A 59 -4.80 -6.43 5.88
C ARG A 59 -5.38 -7.83 5.91
N ASP A 60 -5.96 -8.27 4.80
CA ASP A 60 -6.60 -9.59 4.71
C ASP A 60 -5.57 -10.73 4.88
N ASP A 61 -4.31 -10.48 4.55
CA ASP A 61 -3.14 -11.35 4.78
C ASP A 61 -2.56 -11.26 6.22
N GLY A 62 -3.17 -10.44 7.09
CA GLY A 62 -2.77 -10.32 8.50
C GLY A 62 -1.51 -9.48 8.74
N LYS A 63 -1.02 -8.73 7.75
CA LYS A 63 0.13 -7.81 7.90
C LYS A 63 -0.27 -6.43 8.41
N LEU A 64 -1.53 -6.05 8.23
CA LEU A 64 -2.09 -4.78 8.66
C LEU A 64 -3.39 -4.96 9.44
N GLU A 65 -3.68 -4.03 10.33
CA GLU A 65 -4.95 -3.93 11.06
C GLU A 65 -5.57 -2.55 10.83
N PHE A 66 -6.90 -2.47 10.65
CA PHE A 66 -7.60 -1.18 10.63
C PHE A 66 -7.70 -0.64 12.06
N VAL A 67 -7.24 0.59 12.26
CA VAL A 67 -7.36 1.27 13.55
C VAL A 67 -8.70 2.02 13.64
N ASN A 68 -9.17 2.59 12.53
CA ASN A 68 -10.44 3.31 12.47
C ASN A 68 -10.98 3.39 11.02
N ASP A 69 -12.22 3.87 10.87
CA ASP A 69 -12.91 4.03 9.59
C ASP A 69 -12.38 5.21 8.73
N TYR A 70 -11.45 6.02 9.26
CA TYR A 70 -10.87 7.18 8.58
C TYR A 70 -9.62 6.84 7.75
N GLY A 71 -9.32 5.55 7.56
CA GLY A 71 -8.16 5.11 6.77
C GLY A 71 -6.86 5.10 7.55
N THR A 72 -6.91 4.85 8.87
CA THR A 72 -5.72 4.60 9.69
C THR A 72 -5.49 3.09 9.83
N TYR A 73 -4.23 2.68 9.69
CA TYR A 73 -3.78 1.30 9.77
C TYR A 73 -2.66 1.14 10.79
N ARG A 74 -2.50 -0.08 11.30
CA ARG A 74 -1.36 -0.51 12.12
C ARG A 74 -0.58 -1.61 11.38
N LYS A 75 0.74 -1.53 11.41
CA LYS A 75 1.67 -2.57 10.92
C LYS A 75 1.80 -3.68 11.96
N LEU A 76 1.76 -4.93 11.52
CA LEU A 76 1.88 -6.13 12.37
C LEU A 76 3.18 -6.92 12.11
N PHE A 77 4.16 -6.29 11.46
CA PHE A 77 5.47 -6.84 11.09
C PHE A 77 6.60 -5.93 11.58
#